data_AF-A0A2H0QVA6-F1
#
_entry.id   AF-A0A2H0QVA6-F1
#
_cell.length_a   1.000
_cell.length_b   1.000
_cell.length_c   1.000
_cell.angle_alpha   90.00
_cell.angle_beta   90.00
_cell.angle_gamma   90.00
#
_symmetry.space_group_name_H-M   'P 1'
#
loop_
_entity.id
_entity.type
_entity.pdbx_description
1 polymer ?
#
loop_
_entity_poly.entity_id
_entity_poly.type
_entity_poly.pdbx_seq_one_letter_code
_entity_poly.pdbx_strand_id
1 'polypeptide(L)'
;MNTNQHQKNYEVKLPRIMTIVLSIASYYRKTYFNTNDLAILGNKYKQDIIRTRKDKEHYAFANDTNFGGIRGNLATLLTWKGVIKKDNRLVNAYSVGRNEQIVNAVASGKIMLDLTNDKAHTQNENLLKLLKAEIYLRSVREGQAHIKTFIKNNNHIGFGRDLEFPKTSVVKTSKGVCFLRAIVNNFVDSKNEVLSYRIVDLWSSKKILKANIHVLFVVPRGSDYWCSIYALSLEELWINKPAIININLLNKKCFDDIGKEYELRKLDYAINNFTKRDANINLRIGYDPREFLIRYVIDETKNKRIRESEFSLFTKNFLNWNPRIKINNVEVCNIIESSSGGVDLTLQFVNGSEAKVELEHNWKNYIDHGHHTSNAWSKCWLYADEQWDFDNIKNIFQTHFKKHGDRVPTTFLTKIDGKQKIFRVDWHTLDVSEIDITNY
;
A
#
# COMPACT_ATOMS: atom_id res chain seq x y z
N MET A 1 -37.43 4.40 -19.98
CA MET A 1 -36.13 4.26 -20.65
C MET A 1 -35.09 3.93 -19.58
N ASN A 2 -34.79 2.65 -19.38
CA ASN A 2 -33.73 2.22 -18.46
C ASN A 2 -32.40 2.24 -19.19
N THR A 3 -31.62 3.29 -18.97
CA THR A 3 -30.19 3.26 -19.27
C THR A 3 -29.51 2.33 -18.27
N ASN A 4 -29.37 1.05 -18.63
CA ASN A 4 -28.37 0.16 -18.06
C ASN A 4 -26.99 0.76 -18.38
N GLN A 5 -26.52 1.69 -17.55
CA GLN A 5 -25.09 1.97 -17.49
C GLN A 5 -24.43 0.72 -16.93
N HIS A 6 -23.92 -0.14 -17.81
CA HIS A 6 -22.95 -1.15 -17.42
C HIS A 6 -21.82 -0.44 -16.67
N GLN A 7 -21.78 -0.55 -15.34
CA GLN A 7 -20.66 -0.05 -14.56
C GLN A 7 -19.41 -0.79 -15.03
N LYS A 8 -18.50 -0.05 -15.67
CA LYS A 8 -17.29 -0.58 -16.27
C LYS A 8 -16.37 -1.06 -15.15
N ASN A 9 -16.24 -2.39 -15.02
CA ASN A 9 -15.27 -2.97 -14.11
C ASN A 9 -13.88 -2.89 -14.75
N TYR A 10 -13.00 -2.09 -14.19
CA TYR A 10 -11.63 -1.94 -14.66
C TYR A 10 -10.73 -3.01 -14.06
N GLU A 11 -9.84 -3.56 -14.88
CA GLU A 11 -8.83 -4.53 -14.46
C GLU A 11 -7.43 -3.94 -14.69
N VAL A 12 -6.52 -4.18 -13.74
CA VAL A 12 -5.10 -3.87 -13.89
C VAL A 12 -4.23 -5.01 -13.36
N LYS A 13 -3.23 -5.41 -14.15
CA LYS A 13 -2.20 -6.34 -13.68
C LYS A 13 -1.25 -5.64 -12.73
N LEU A 14 -1.09 -6.20 -11.54
CA LEU A 14 -0.19 -5.72 -10.51
C LEU A 14 1.14 -6.51 -10.56
N PRO A 15 2.27 -5.88 -10.24
CA PRO A 15 3.45 -6.62 -9.83
C PRO A 15 3.14 -7.46 -8.59
N ARG A 16 3.59 -8.72 -8.54
CA ARG A 16 3.38 -9.63 -7.39
C ARG A 16 3.65 -8.97 -6.04
N ILE A 17 4.72 -8.18 -5.95
CA ILE A 17 5.09 -7.48 -4.71
C ILE A 17 4.05 -6.44 -4.28
N MET A 18 3.42 -5.75 -5.24
CA MET A 18 2.35 -4.79 -4.96
C MET A 18 1.08 -5.51 -4.54
N THR A 19 0.72 -6.63 -5.19
CA THR A 19 -0.39 -7.50 -4.76
C THR A 19 -0.22 -7.92 -3.31
N ILE A 20 0.98 -8.40 -2.94
CA ILE A 20 1.30 -8.82 -1.57
C ILE A 20 1.15 -7.65 -0.60
N VAL A 21 1.78 -6.50 -0.86
CA VAL A 21 1.75 -5.38 0.08
C VAL A 21 0.34 -4.81 0.24
N LEU A 22 -0.42 -4.66 -0.85
CA LEU A 22 -1.82 -4.21 -0.77
C LEU A 22 -2.68 -5.22 -0.01
N SER A 23 -2.46 -6.52 -0.21
CA SER A 23 -3.14 -7.54 0.58
C SER A 23 -2.77 -7.44 2.05
N ILE A 24 -1.51 -7.15 2.42
CA ILE A 24 -1.11 -6.92 3.82
C ILE A 24 -1.73 -5.63 4.37
N ALA A 25 -1.83 -4.58 3.55
CA ALA A 25 -2.43 -3.30 3.91
C ALA A 25 -3.88 -3.45 4.39
N SER A 26 -4.63 -4.39 3.82
CA SER A 26 -6.01 -4.67 4.24
C SER A 26 -6.09 -5.22 5.67
N TYR A 27 -5.07 -5.96 6.14
CA TYR A 27 -5.00 -6.49 7.52
C TYR A 27 -4.43 -5.49 8.51
N TYR A 28 -3.56 -4.61 8.04
CA TYR A 28 -2.78 -3.72 8.88
C TYR A 28 -2.80 -2.33 8.27
N ARG A 29 -3.83 -1.54 8.62
CA ARG A 29 -4.00 -0.13 8.21
C ARG A 29 -2.88 0.82 8.70
N LYS A 30 -1.75 0.30 9.19
CA LYS A 30 -0.65 1.15 9.67
C LYS A 30 0.30 1.51 8.53
N THR A 31 0.95 2.66 8.69
CA THR A 31 2.25 2.94 8.06
C THR A 31 3.22 1.78 8.37
N TYR A 32 3.83 1.21 7.35
CA TYR A 32 4.80 0.14 7.50
C TYR A 32 6.10 0.68 8.09
N PHE A 33 6.60 0.00 9.10
CA PHE A 33 7.88 0.34 9.70
C PHE A 33 8.94 -0.52 9.03
N ASN A 34 9.59 0.04 8.00
CA ASN A 34 10.64 -0.62 7.23
C ASN A 34 10.24 -1.97 6.56
N THR A 35 11.16 -2.52 5.78
CA THR A 35 10.92 -3.74 4.98
C THR A 35 10.91 -5.03 5.81
N ASN A 36 11.41 -5.00 7.05
CA ASN A 36 11.39 -6.14 7.97
C ASN A 36 10.00 -6.32 8.59
N ASP A 37 9.31 -5.25 9.02
CA ASP A 37 7.97 -5.40 9.60
C ASP A 37 6.99 -5.91 8.55
N LEU A 38 7.12 -5.48 7.29
CA LEU A 38 6.37 -6.04 6.17
C LEU A 38 6.66 -7.52 5.92
N ALA A 39 7.91 -7.95 6.06
CA ALA A 39 8.26 -9.36 5.94
C ALA A 39 7.63 -10.19 7.08
N ILE A 40 7.64 -9.68 8.32
CA ILE A 40 6.98 -10.30 9.48
C ILE A 40 5.46 -10.40 9.24
N LEU A 41 4.82 -9.32 8.80
CA LEU A 41 3.39 -9.31 8.50
C LEU A 41 3.05 -10.27 7.35
N GLY A 42 3.89 -10.32 6.31
CA GLY A 42 3.75 -11.27 5.23
C GLY A 42 3.79 -12.72 5.73
N ASN A 43 4.80 -13.07 6.53
CA ASN A 43 4.91 -14.39 7.16
C ASN A 43 3.74 -14.72 8.11
N LYS A 44 3.06 -13.72 8.67
CA LYS A 44 1.92 -13.94 9.57
C LYS A 44 0.61 -14.12 8.80
N TYR A 45 0.38 -13.32 7.76
CA TYR A 45 -0.95 -13.19 7.14
C TYR A 45 -1.04 -13.76 5.72
N LYS A 46 0.09 -14.04 5.06
CA LYS A 46 0.16 -14.43 3.64
C LYS A 46 1.17 -15.55 3.35
N GLN A 47 1.24 -16.55 4.22
CA GLN A 47 2.15 -17.72 4.07
C GLN A 47 1.88 -18.52 2.78
N ASP A 48 0.63 -18.55 2.34
CA ASP A 48 0.16 -19.17 1.09
C ASP A 48 0.81 -18.55 -0.16
N ILE A 49 1.06 -17.25 -0.12
CA ILE A 49 1.64 -16.47 -1.22
C ILE A 49 3.15 -16.32 -1.05
N ILE A 50 3.63 -16.31 0.19
CA ILE A 50 5.02 -16.15 0.56
C ILE A 50 5.58 -17.54 0.92
N ARG A 51 6.07 -18.27 -0.09
CA ARG A 51 6.65 -19.62 0.10
C ARG A 51 7.84 -19.59 1.12
N THR A 52 8.50 -20.71 1.45
CA THR A 52 9.83 -20.76 2.13
C THR A 52 10.94 -21.40 1.27
N ARG A 53 12.21 -20.94 1.37
CA ARG A 53 13.33 -21.35 0.48
C ARG A 53 14.19 -22.17 1.39
N LYS A 54 14.20 -23.47 1.16
CA LYS A 54 14.99 -24.40 1.98
C LYS A 54 16.50 -24.25 1.75
N ASP A 55 16.94 -23.49 0.75
CA ASP A 55 18.32 -23.40 0.25
C ASP A 55 19.18 -22.26 0.84
N LYS A 56 18.67 -21.44 1.77
CA LYS A 56 19.45 -20.34 2.38
C LYS A 56 19.45 -20.37 3.92
N GLU A 57 20.33 -21.19 4.49
CA GLU A 57 20.48 -21.37 5.95
C GLU A 57 21.20 -20.21 6.67
N HIS A 58 21.78 -19.23 5.95
CA HIS A 58 22.75 -18.28 6.52
C HIS A 58 22.31 -16.80 6.62
N TYR A 59 21.02 -16.49 6.54
CA TYR A 59 20.59 -15.12 6.85
C TYR A 59 20.52 -14.91 8.37
N ALA A 60 21.39 -14.03 8.90
CA ALA A 60 21.54 -13.73 10.34
C ALA A 60 20.27 -13.18 11.05
N PHE A 61 19.17 -12.97 10.31
CA PHE A 61 17.88 -12.58 10.86
C PHE A 61 16.89 -13.73 10.60
N ALA A 62 16.64 -14.55 11.62
CA ALA A 62 15.94 -15.84 11.57
C ALA A 62 14.47 -15.84 11.09
N ASN A 63 13.99 -14.75 10.46
CA ASN A 63 12.62 -14.61 9.94
C ASN A 63 12.57 -14.12 8.48
N ASP A 64 13.62 -14.34 7.68
CA ASP A 64 13.59 -13.95 6.26
C ASP A 64 12.65 -14.87 5.47
N THR A 65 11.59 -14.28 4.91
CA THR A 65 10.65 -14.90 3.98
C THR A 65 11.38 -15.45 2.74
N ASN A 66 10.73 -16.29 1.93
CA ASN A 66 11.33 -16.91 0.74
C ASN A 66 12.07 -16.05 -0.27
N PHE A 67 11.70 -14.79 -0.29
CA PHE A 67 12.06 -13.93 -1.36
C PHE A 67 13.41 -13.34 -1.02
N GLY A 68 14.48 -14.07 -1.37
CA GLY A 68 15.77 -13.44 -1.63
C GLY A 68 15.55 -12.27 -2.58
N GLY A 69 15.48 -11.05 -2.05
CA GLY A 69 15.15 -9.83 -2.79
C GLY A 69 13.87 -9.09 -2.40
N ILE A 70 12.98 -9.62 -1.53
CA ILE A 70 11.77 -8.86 -1.11
C ILE A 70 12.14 -7.55 -0.43
N ARG A 71 13.14 -7.53 0.45
CA ARG A 71 13.51 -6.29 1.14
C ARG A 71 13.98 -5.20 0.15
N GLY A 72 14.65 -5.59 -0.93
CA GLY A 72 15.00 -4.69 -2.03
C GLY A 72 13.78 -4.24 -2.82
N ASN A 73 12.92 -5.18 -3.22
CA ASN A 73 11.71 -4.92 -4.00
C ASN A 73 10.63 -4.13 -3.22
N LEU A 74 10.57 -4.29 -1.90
CA LEU A 74 9.70 -3.51 -1.02
C LEU A 74 10.22 -2.08 -0.90
N ALA A 75 11.55 -1.89 -0.81
CA ALA A 75 12.13 -0.55 -0.76
C ALA A 75 11.86 0.26 -2.04
N THR A 76 11.60 -0.40 -3.18
CA THR A 76 11.26 0.25 -4.45
C THR A 76 9.75 0.40 -4.68
N LEU A 77 8.90 -0.24 -3.86
CA LEU A 77 7.45 -0.04 -3.87
C LEU A 77 7.00 1.05 -2.88
N LEU A 78 7.69 1.17 -1.75
CA LEU A 78 7.25 1.99 -0.64
C LEU A 78 7.62 3.47 -0.80
N THR A 79 6.66 4.34 -0.51
CA THR A 79 6.81 5.80 -0.43
C THR A 79 7.12 6.19 1.01
N TRP A 80 8.13 7.02 1.21
CA TRP A 80 8.51 7.55 2.52
C TRP A 80 7.48 8.57 3.01
N LYS A 81 7.09 8.46 4.28
CA LYS A 81 6.08 9.29 4.94
C LYS A 81 6.62 10.16 6.06
N GLY A 82 7.79 9.82 6.59
CA GLY A 82 8.36 10.51 7.74
C GLY A 82 9.22 9.58 8.57
N VAL A 83 9.41 9.97 9.83
CA VAL A 83 10.15 9.23 10.85
C VAL A 83 9.20 8.94 12.02
N ILE A 84 9.37 7.83 12.71
CA ILE A 84 8.67 7.55 13.98
C ILE A 84 9.66 7.16 15.07
N LYS A 85 9.23 7.21 16.33
CA LYS A 85 10.05 6.84 17.49
C LYS A 85 9.67 5.44 17.98
N LYS A 86 10.40 4.41 17.53
CA LYS A 86 10.19 3.01 17.92
C LYS A 86 11.32 2.53 18.83
N ASP A 87 11.00 2.00 20.01
CA ASP A 87 11.96 1.39 20.95
C ASP A 87 13.19 2.28 21.22
N ASN A 88 12.95 3.57 21.51
CA ASN A 88 13.98 4.61 21.71
C ASN A 88 14.87 4.89 20.48
N ARG A 89 14.47 4.47 19.29
CA ARG A 89 15.17 4.74 18.02
C ARG A 89 14.27 5.51 17.06
N LEU A 90 14.89 6.33 16.22
CA LEU A 90 14.23 7.00 15.10
C LEU A 90 14.29 6.09 13.88
N VAL A 91 13.14 5.71 13.33
CA VAL A 91 13.05 4.82 12.17
C VAL A 91 12.17 5.43 11.08
N ASN A 92 12.55 5.24 9.81
CA ASN A 92 11.77 5.69 8.67
C ASN A 92 10.41 4.97 8.62
N ALA A 93 9.35 5.75 8.38
CA ALA A 93 8.00 5.29 8.15
C ALA A 93 7.66 5.32 6.65
N TYR A 94 7.04 4.26 6.16
CA TYR A 94 6.70 4.11 4.76
C TYR A 94 5.26 3.63 4.54
N SER A 95 4.66 3.98 3.40
CA SER A 95 3.36 3.45 2.97
C SER A 95 3.29 3.31 1.45
N VAL A 96 2.28 2.62 0.94
CA VAL A 96 2.03 2.50 -0.51
C VAL A 96 1.29 3.74 -1.01
N GLY A 97 1.71 4.28 -2.15
CA GLY A 97 1.07 5.43 -2.77
C GLY A 97 1.40 6.76 -2.09
N ARG A 98 0.94 7.85 -2.70
CA ARG A 98 1.13 9.22 -2.18
C ARG A 98 0.33 9.50 -0.91
N ASN A 99 -0.82 8.88 -0.75
CA ASN A 99 -1.74 9.04 0.37
C ASN A 99 -2.43 7.70 0.66
N GLU A 100 -3.35 7.68 1.63
CA GLU A 100 -4.03 6.46 2.06
C GLU A 100 -5.13 6.00 1.10
N GLN A 101 -5.40 6.69 -0.02
CA GLN A 101 -6.55 6.38 -0.88
C GLN A 101 -6.53 4.95 -1.44
N ILE A 102 -5.36 4.47 -1.90
CA ILE A 102 -5.25 3.09 -2.42
C ILE A 102 -5.48 2.09 -1.28
N VAL A 103 -4.85 2.31 -0.12
CA VAL A 103 -4.95 1.42 1.04
C VAL A 103 -6.38 1.37 1.57
N ASN A 104 -7.03 2.53 1.73
CA ASN A 104 -8.41 2.64 2.19
C ASN A 104 -9.38 2.02 1.20
N ALA A 105 -9.15 2.19 -0.11
CA ALA A 105 -9.98 1.57 -1.13
C ALA A 105 -9.84 0.04 -1.18
N VAL A 106 -8.66 -0.51 -0.88
CA VAL A 106 -8.50 -1.96 -0.70
C VAL A 106 -9.23 -2.42 0.57
N ALA A 107 -9.07 -1.69 1.68
CA ALA A 107 -9.72 -2.02 2.95
C ALA A 107 -11.25 -1.99 2.85
N SER A 108 -11.82 -1.05 2.10
CA SER A 108 -13.25 -0.91 1.84
C SER A 108 -13.72 -1.63 0.57
N GLY A 109 -12.89 -2.51 -0.04
CA GLY A 109 -13.27 -3.33 -1.22
C GLY A 109 -13.58 -2.58 -2.51
N LYS A 110 -13.38 -1.25 -2.54
CA LYS A 110 -13.42 -0.43 -3.76
C LYS A 110 -12.31 -0.84 -4.73
N ILE A 111 -11.26 -1.47 -4.23
CA ILE A 111 -10.27 -2.24 -4.99
C ILE A 111 -10.32 -3.68 -4.47
N MET A 112 -10.64 -4.63 -5.35
CA MET A 112 -10.58 -6.06 -5.06
C MET A 112 -9.33 -6.66 -5.68
N LEU A 113 -8.62 -7.52 -4.94
CA LEU A 113 -7.34 -8.09 -5.34
C LEU A 113 -7.51 -9.54 -5.77
N ASP A 114 -7.24 -9.86 -7.03
CA ASP A 114 -7.07 -11.25 -7.47
C ASP A 114 -5.62 -11.67 -7.17
N LEU A 115 -5.47 -12.35 -6.04
CA LEU A 115 -4.18 -12.83 -5.53
C LEU A 115 -3.60 -13.98 -6.37
N THR A 116 -4.41 -14.65 -7.19
CA THR A 116 -3.97 -15.79 -8.01
C THR A 116 -3.32 -15.29 -9.29
N ASN A 117 -3.94 -14.30 -9.94
CA ASN A 117 -3.47 -13.78 -11.23
C ASN A 117 -2.68 -12.48 -11.12
N ASP A 118 -2.42 -11.99 -9.90
CA ASP A 118 -1.80 -10.69 -9.63
C ASP A 118 -2.55 -9.54 -10.32
N LYS A 119 -3.85 -9.46 -10.10
CA LYS A 119 -4.69 -8.39 -10.67
C LYS A 119 -5.42 -7.62 -9.58
N ALA A 120 -5.84 -6.42 -9.93
CA ALA A 120 -6.78 -5.63 -9.14
C ALA A 120 -7.96 -5.20 -10.01
N HIS A 121 -9.14 -5.23 -9.39
CA HIS A 121 -10.41 -4.86 -9.99
C HIS A 121 -10.99 -3.65 -9.25
N THR A 122 -11.53 -2.68 -9.99
CA THR A 122 -12.22 -1.53 -9.42
C THR A 122 -13.22 -0.98 -10.42
N GLN A 123 -14.33 -0.43 -9.94
CA GLN A 123 -15.27 0.31 -10.78
C GLN A 123 -14.92 1.81 -10.88
N ASN A 124 -13.93 2.28 -10.11
CA ASN A 124 -13.57 3.69 -10.05
C ASN A 124 -12.35 3.99 -10.93
N GLU A 125 -12.54 4.81 -11.96
CA GLU A 125 -11.49 5.19 -12.91
C GLU A 125 -10.32 5.95 -12.24
N ASN A 126 -10.60 6.74 -11.20
CA ASN A 126 -9.55 7.45 -10.45
C ASN A 126 -8.68 6.48 -9.65
N LEU A 127 -9.28 5.43 -9.06
CA LEU A 127 -8.53 4.37 -8.38
C LEU A 127 -7.67 3.57 -9.37
N LEU A 128 -8.18 3.30 -10.58
CA LEU A 128 -7.40 2.71 -11.66
C LEU A 128 -6.19 3.57 -12.02
N LYS A 129 -6.37 4.89 -12.19
CA LYS A 129 -5.29 5.84 -12.48
C LYS A 129 -4.23 5.84 -11.39
N LEU A 130 -4.64 5.83 -10.12
CA LEU A 130 -3.73 5.77 -8.97
C LEU A 130 -2.93 4.46 -8.93
N LEU A 131 -3.57 3.31 -9.17
CA LEU A 131 -2.87 2.02 -9.26
C LEU A 131 -1.84 2.01 -10.39
N LYS A 132 -2.21 2.47 -11.59
CA LYS A 132 -1.30 2.56 -12.74
C LYS A 132 -0.10 3.48 -12.47
N ALA A 133 -0.33 4.63 -11.85
CA ALA A 133 0.74 5.54 -11.46
C ALA A 133 1.72 4.88 -10.48
N GLU A 134 1.21 4.11 -9.51
CA GLU A 134 2.06 3.47 -8.52
C GLU A 134 2.86 2.28 -9.08
N ILE A 135 2.29 1.54 -10.04
CA ILE A 135 3.00 0.51 -10.82
C ILE A 135 4.15 1.14 -11.61
N TYR A 136 3.88 2.28 -12.26
CA TYR A 136 4.90 3.03 -12.99
C TYR A 136 6.02 3.51 -12.05
N LEU A 137 5.67 4.16 -10.95
CA LEU A 137 6.64 4.65 -9.97
C LEU A 137 7.47 3.53 -9.33
N ARG A 138 6.87 2.36 -9.07
CA ARG A 138 7.63 1.19 -8.62
C ARG A 138 8.67 0.79 -9.66
N SER A 139 8.31 0.79 -10.94
CA SER A 139 9.21 0.41 -12.04
C SER A 139 10.35 1.42 -12.21
N VAL A 140 10.06 2.72 -12.09
CA VAL A 140 11.07 3.79 -12.04
C VAL A 140 12.02 3.58 -10.86
N ARG A 141 11.49 3.42 -9.64
CA ARG A 141 12.28 3.21 -8.42
C ARG A 141 13.20 1.99 -8.54
N GLU A 142 12.67 0.89 -9.09
CA GLU A 142 13.42 -0.33 -9.36
C GLU A 142 14.54 -0.10 -10.37
N GLY A 143 14.23 0.47 -11.54
CA GLY A 143 15.23 0.75 -12.59
C GLY A 143 16.35 1.65 -12.10
N GLN A 144 16.03 2.63 -11.26
CA GLN A 144 17.01 3.54 -10.69
C GLN A 144 17.79 2.90 -9.51
N ALA A 145 17.21 1.96 -8.77
CA ALA A 145 17.89 1.29 -7.65
C ALA A 145 19.13 0.53 -8.10
N HIS A 146 19.11 -0.01 -9.32
CA HIS A 146 20.22 -0.77 -9.94
C HIS A 146 21.27 0.12 -10.61
N ILE A 147 21.67 1.22 -9.97
CA ILE A 147 22.70 2.16 -10.48
C ILE A 147 24.01 1.46 -10.90
N LYS A 148 24.36 0.34 -10.24
CA LYS A 148 25.56 -0.45 -10.57
C LYS A 148 25.49 -1.02 -11.99
N THR A 149 24.33 -1.58 -12.34
CA THR A 149 24.06 -2.12 -13.67
C THR A 149 24.04 -1.01 -14.70
N PHE A 150 23.42 0.13 -14.37
CA PHE A 150 23.41 1.31 -15.23
C PHE A 150 24.84 1.79 -15.55
N ILE A 151 25.69 2.00 -14.54
CA ILE A 151 27.08 2.46 -14.75
C ILE A 151 27.87 1.47 -15.61
N LYS A 152 27.76 0.16 -15.34
CA LYS A 152 28.46 -0.88 -16.12
C LYS A 152 28.10 -0.85 -17.61
N ASN A 153 26.86 -0.48 -17.92
CA ASN A 153 26.37 -0.41 -19.30
C ASN A 153 26.59 0.98 -19.93
N ASN A 154 26.99 1.99 -19.15
CA ASN A 154 27.12 3.39 -19.56
C ASN A 154 28.43 4.01 -19.05
N ASN A 155 29.56 3.46 -19.52
CA ASN A 155 30.90 3.84 -19.05
C ASN A 155 31.27 5.31 -19.32
N HIS A 156 30.52 6.01 -20.18
CA HIS A 156 30.76 7.41 -20.56
C HIS A 156 30.03 8.44 -19.68
N ILE A 157 29.25 8.01 -18.68
CA ILE A 157 28.42 8.89 -17.84
C ILE A 157 29.21 9.86 -16.93
N GLY A 158 30.54 9.73 -16.87
CA GLY A 158 31.42 10.66 -16.15
C GLY A 158 31.57 10.41 -14.63
N PHE A 159 30.97 9.33 -14.11
CA PHE A 159 31.21 8.86 -12.74
C PHE A 159 31.22 7.33 -12.62
N GLY A 160 31.97 6.83 -11.65
CA GLY A 160 32.06 5.42 -11.29
C GLY A 160 31.58 5.16 -9.86
N ARG A 161 31.61 3.89 -9.44
CA ARG A 161 31.31 3.53 -8.05
C ARG A 161 32.38 4.07 -7.11
N ASP A 162 31.94 4.62 -5.98
CA ASP A 162 32.83 4.86 -4.86
C ASP A 162 33.03 3.57 -4.06
N LEU A 163 34.28 3.24 -3.75
CA LEU A 163 34.66 2.01 -3.05
C LEU A 163 34.52 2.11 -1.52
N GLU A 164 34.46 3.33 -0.98
CA GLU A 164 34.29 3.59 0.46
C GLU A 164 32.82 3.52 0.88
N PHE A 165 31.91 3.75 -0.06
CA PHE A 165 30.46 3.71 0.15
C PHE A 165 29.73 2.67 -0.73
N PRO A 166 30.17 1.39 -0.76
CA PRO A 166 29.77 0.43 -1.79
C PRO A 166 28.30 -0.03 -1.68
N LYS A 167 27.67 0.17 -0.51
CA LYS A 167 26.27 -0.20 -0.23
C LYS A 167 25.28 0.94 -0.40
N THR A 168 25.74 2.19 -0.52
CA THR A 168 24.87 3.38 -0.36
C THR A 168 24.73 4.19 -1.64
N SER A 169 25.03 3.59 -2.79
CA SER A 169 24.86 4.20 -4.12
C SER A 169 25.53 5.58 -4.27
N VAL A 170 26.63 5.80 -3.56
CA VAL A 170 27.49 6.96 -3.78
C VAL A 170 28.36 6.68 -5.00
N VAL A 171 28.43 7.67 -5.89
CA VAL A 171 29.25 7.64 -7.10
C VAL A 171 30.27 8.76 -7.06
N LYS A 172 31.41 8.54 -7.71
CA LYS A 172 32.54 9.46 -7.71
C LYS A 172 33.01 9.73 -9.12
N THR A 173 33.29 10.98 -9.44
CA THR A 173 33.88 11.40 -10.71
C THR A 173 35.39 11.27 -10.69
N SER A 174 36.04 11.25 -11.85
CA SER A 174 37.50 11.34 -11.95
C SER A 174 38.06 12.63 -11.33
N LYS A 175 37.26 13.70 -11.29
CA LYS A 175 37.61 15.00 -10.68
C LYS A 175 37.43 15.02 -9.15
N GLY A 176 36.97 13.93 -8.55
CA GLY A 176 36.81 13.80 -7.10
C GLY A 176 35.51 14.39 -6.54
N VAL A 177 34.51 14.65 -7.38
CA VAL A 177 33.16 15.07 -6.97
C VAL A 177 32.36 13.82 -6.61
N CYS A 178 31.65 13.85 -5.47
CA CYS A 178 30.86 12.74 -4.98
C CYS A 178 29.36 13.05 -5.05
N PHE A 179 28.57 12.10 -5.54
CA PHE A 179 27.11 12.22 -5.59
C PHE A 179 26.42 11.07 -4.88
N LEU A 180 25.30 11.36 -4.22
CA LEU A 180 24.32 10.39 -3.76
C LEU A 180 23.07 10.50 -4.63
N ARG A 181 22.68 9.41 -5.26
CA ARG A 181 21.44 9.35 -6.05
C ARG A 181 20.22 9.44 -5.13
N ALA A 182 19.41 10.47 -5.33
CA ALA A 182 18.08 10.60 -4.75
C ALA A 182 17.14 9.50 -5.27
N ILE A 183 16.24 9.04 -4.42
CA ILE A 183 15.27 8.00 -4.80
C ILE A 183 13.94 8.68 -5.06
N VAL A 184 13.33 8.41 -6.22
CA VAL A 184 11.95 8.83 -6.50
C VAL A 184 11.03 8.37 -5.37
N ASN A 185 10.23 9.28 -4.83
CA ASN A 185 9.33 9.02 -3.71
C ASN A 185 7.90 8.78 -4.18
N ASN A 186 7.27 9.78 -4.80
CA ASN A 186 5.95 9.69 -5.44
C ASN A 186 5.67 10.95 -6.31
N PHE A 187 4.52 11.00 -6.99
CA PHE A 187 3.93 12.25 -7.45
C PHE A 187 3.24 12.97 -6.30
N VAL A 188 3.31 14.30 -6.27
CA VAL A 188 2.67 15.12 -5.22
C VAL A 188 1.36 15.76 -5.67
N ASP A 189 1.15 15.88 -6.98
CA ASP A 189 -0.04 16.48 -7.58
C ASP A 189 -0.95 15.42 -8.23
N SER A 190 -2.21 15.76 -8.51
CA SER A 190 -3.18 14.88 -9.16
C SER A 190 -2.94 14.68 -10.66
N LYS A 191 -2.17 15.56 -11.30
CA LYS A 191 -1.85 15.48 -12.73
C LYS A 191 -0.55 14.69 -12.98
N ASN A 192 0.14 14.26 -11.93
CA ASN A 192 1.44 13.59 -11.99
C ASN A 192 2.51 14.43 -12.71
N GLU A 193 2.44 15.76 -12.56
CA GLU A 193 3.37 16.71 -13.16
C GLU A 193 4.55 17.05 -12.23
N VAL A 194 4.44 16.78 -10.93
CA VAL A 194 5.49 17.08 -9.96
C VAL A 194 5.98 15.80 -9.30
N LEU A 195 7.22 15.45 -9.60
CA LEU A 195 7.86 14.26 -9.07
C LEU A 195 8.67 14.59 -7.82
N SER A 196 8.35 13.93 -6.73
CA SER A 196 9.04 14.05 -5.45
C SER A 196 10.16 13.03 -5.34
N TYR A 197 11.26 13.44 -4.73
CA TYR A 197 12.43 12.64 -4.46
C TYR A 197 12.74 12.71 -2.97
N ARG A 198 13.03 11.55 -2.37
CA ARG A 198 13.53 11.47 -1.01
C ARG A 198 15.05 11.60 -1.00
N ILE A 199 15.53 12.53 -0.19
CA ILE A 199 16.96 12.77 0.05
C ILE A 199 17.33 12.68 1.53
N VAL A 200 16.40 12.21 2.38
CA VAL A 200 16.62 11.90 3.80
C VAL A 200 17.87 11.04 4.05
N ASP A 201 18.24 10.16 3.11
CA ASP A 201 19.41 9.27 3.21
C ASP A 201 20.76 10.01 3.11
N LEU A 202 20.76 11.25 2.60
CA LEU A 202 21.90 12.16 2.63
C LEU A 202 22.15 12.58 4.08
N TRP A 203 21.14 13.19 4.68
CA TRP A 203 21.16 13.83 6.00
C TRP A 203 21.19 12.85 7.17
N SER A 204 20.43 11.77 7.11
CA SER A 204 20.31 10.80 8.21
C SER A 204 21.56 9.95 8.45
N SER A 205 22.61 10.13 7.65
CA SER A 205 23.81 9.29 7.69
C SER A 205 25.07 10.08 8.04
N LYS A 206 26.00 9.43 8.74
CA LYS A 206 27.34 9.99 9.01
C LYS A 206 28.21 10.18 7.75
N LYS A 207 27.69 9.90 6.55
CA LYS A 207 28.45 10.00 5.30
C LYS A 207 28.85 11.43 4.99
N ILE A 208 27.95 12.39 5.24
CA ILE A 208 28.25 13.80 5.01
C ILE A 208 29.34 14.30 5.96
N LEU A 209 29.56 13.63 7.10
CA LEU A 209 30.71 13.92 7.97
C LEU A 209 32.04 13.49 7.32
N LYS A 210 32.01 12.41 6.53
CA LYS A 210 33.19 11.81 5.88
C LYS A 210 33.53 12.41 4.52
N ALA A 211 32.54 12.88 3.78
CA ALA A 211 32.69 13.39 2.42
C ALA A 211 31.65 14.47 2.11
N ASN A 212 32.05 15.45 1.32
CA ASN A 212 31.15 16.40 0.67
C ASN A 212 30.40 15.66 -0.45
N ILE A 213 29.12 15.39 -0.22
CA ILE A 213 28.30 14.56 -1.11
C ILE A 213 27.13 15.40 -1.63
N HIS A 214 27.09 15.59 -2.94
CA HIS A 214 26.02 16.28 -3.66
C HIS A 214 24.86 15.33 -3.96
N VAL A 215 23.72 15.85 -4.40
CA VAL A 215 22.55 15.03 -4.72
C VAL A 215 22.39 14.90 -6.22
N LEU A 216 22.17 13.67 -6.70
CA LEU A 216 21.88 13.37 -8.09
C LEU A 216 20.41 12.96 -8.25
N PHE A 217 19.71 13.59 -9.18
CA PHE A 217 18.33 13.33 -9.53
C PHE A 217 18.25 12.70 -10.91
N VAL A 218 17.36 11.73 -11.07
CA VAL A 218 17.13 11.05 -12.34
C VAL A 218 15.67 11.20 -12.70
N VAL A 219 15.39 12.01 -13.71
CA VAL A 219 14.04 12.28 -14.21
C VAL A 219 13.72 11.25 -15.30
N PRO A 220 12.75 10.34 -15.07
CA PRO A 220 12.37 9.32 -16.05
C PRO A 220 11.51 9.90 -17.17
N ARG A 221 11.50 9.25 -18.34
CA ARG A 221 10.60 9.54 -19.46
C ARG A 221 10.12 8.24 -20.11
N GLY A 222 8.83 7.95 -19.99
CA GLY A 222 8.27 6.71 -20.52
C GLY A 222 8.93 5.48 -19.89
N SER A 223 9.44 4.56 -20.70
CA SER A 223 10.18 3.38 -20.24
C SER A 223 11.65 3.64 -19.90
N ASP A 224 12.18 4.82 -20.24
CA ASP A 224 13.55 5.19 -19.89
C ASP A 224 13.60 5.81 -18.48
N TYR A 225 13.99 4.98 -17.52
CA TYR A 225 14.08 5.37 -16.11
C TYR A 225 15.33 6.19 -15.77
N TRP A 226 16.27 6.33 -16.72
CA TRP A 226 17.54 7.06 -16.57
C TRP A 226 17.67 8.25 -17.54
N CYS A 227 16.55 8.70 -18.11
CA CYS A 227 16.50 9.66 -19.22
C CYS A 227 17.28 10.96 -19.02
N SER A 228 17.02 11.71 -17.94
CA SER A 228 17.74 12.96 -17.67
C SER A 228 18.31 12.99 -16.26
N ILE A 229 19.60 13.29 -16.17
CA ILE A 229 20.34 13.35 -14.91
C ILE A 229 20.67 14.78 -14.55
N TYR A 230 20.29 15.15 -13.33
CA TYR A 230 20.52 16.47 -12.76
C TYR A 230 21.19 16.36 -11.39
N ALA A 231 21.69 17.47 -10.87
CA ALA A 231 22.27 17.53 -9.55
C ALA A 231 21.99 18.85 -8.83
N LEU A 232 22.05 18.78 -7.49
CA LEU A 232 22.08 19.92 -6.58
C LEU A 232 23.33 19.85 -5.70
N SER A 233 23.91 21.03 -5.44
CA SER A 233 25.09 21.16 -4.59
C SER A 233 24.72 20.90 -3.12
N LEU A 234 25.69 20.48 -2.30
CA LEU A 234 25.41 20.24 -0.87
C LEU A 234 25.24 21.58 -0.17
N GLU A 235 26.00 22.57 -0.63
CA GLU A 235 26.07 23.94 -0.16
C GLU A 235 24.72 24.64 -0.24
N GLU A 236 24.01 24.51 -1.36
CA GLU A 236 22.65 25.06 -1.50
C GLU A 236 21.66 24.40 -0.55
N LEU A 237 21.78 23.10 -0.36
CA LEU A 237 20.88 22.35 0.50
C LEU A 237 21.21 22.52 1.99
N TRP A 238 22.40 23.04 2.33
CA TRP A 238 22.91 23.04 3.70
C TRP A 238 22.07 23.89 4.66
N ILE A 239 21.47 24.97 4.18
CA ILE A 239 20.70 25.90 5.03
C ILE A 239 19.44 25.19 5.53
N ASN A 240 18.59 24.73 4.61
CA ASN A 240 17.28 24.17 4.93
C ASN A 240 17.33 22.68 5.26
N LYS A 241 18.31 21.95 4.71
CA LYS A 241 18.49 20.50 4.86
C LYS A 241 17.18 19.75 4.59
N PRO A 242 16.56 19.90 3.42
CA PRO A 242 15.24 19.32 3.17
C PRO A 242 15.33 17.79 3.09
N ALA A 243 14.33 17.07 3.61
CA ALA A 243 14.22 15.62 3.43
C ALA A 243 13.68 15.23 2.03
N ILE A 244 12.94 16.14 1.41
CA ILE A 244 12.24 15.97 0.14
C ILE A 244 12.59 17.10 -0.82
N ILE A 245 12.80 16.74 -2.09
CA ILE A 245 12.91 17.69 -3.20
C ILE A 245 11.88 17.32 -4.26
N ASN A 246 11.18 18.33 -4.78
CA ASN A 246 10.16 18.21 -5.80
C ASN A 246 10.67 18.82 -7.11
N ILE A 247 10.44 18.13 -8.23
CA ILE A 247 10.78 18.61 -9.56
C ILE A 247 9.50 18.64 -10.39
N ASN A 248 9.12 19.83 -10.85
CA ASN A 248 8.05 19.97 -11.82
C ASN A 248 8.57 19.52 -13.20
N LEU A 249 7.92 18.52 -13.77
CA LEU A 249 8.35 17.86 -15.00
C LEU A 249 8.16 18.73 -16.25
N LEU A 250 7.25 19.71 -16.20
CA LEU A 250 6.96 20.61 -17.31
C LEU A 250 7.96 21.78 -17.38
N ASN A 251 8.07 22.56 -16.30
CA ASN A 251 8.90 23.77 -16.27
C ASN A 251 10.29 23.58 -15.63
N LYS A 252 10.58 22.37 -15.14
CA LYS A 252 11.85 21.99 -14.48
C LYS A 252 12.17 22.77 -13.20
N LYS A 253 11.21 23.49 -12.62
CA LYS A 253 11.37 24.11 -11.31
C LYS A 253 11.62 23.04 -10.24
N CYS A 254 12.61 23.31 -9.40
CA CYS A 254 13.03 22.43 -8.32
C CYS A 254 12.83 23.13 -6.98
N PHE A 255 12.11 22.51 -6.05
CA PHE A 255 11.76 23.13 -4.77
C PHE A 255 11.59 22.09 -3.66
N ASP A 256 11.75 22.49 -2.40
CA ASP A 256 11.51 21.59 -1.25
C ASP A 256 10.06 21.63 -0.73
N ASP A 257 9.82 21.00 0.42
CA ASP A 257 8.54 20.92 1.10
C ASP A 257 8.03 22.25 1.66
N ILE A 258 8.93 23.22 1.91
CA ILE A 258 8.57 24.57 2.34
C ILE A 258 8.50 25.58 1.17
N GLY A 259 8.71 25.12 -0.06
CA GLY A 259 8.64 25.94 -1.27
C GLY A 259 9.92 26.73 -1.59
N LYS A 260 11.05 26.45 -0.93
CA LYS A 260 12.33 27.04 -1.33
C LYS A 260 12.72 26.49 -2.69
N GLU A 261 12.98 27.39 -3.65
CA GLU A 261 13.49 27.02 -4.97
C GLU A 261 15.02 26.77 -4.95
N TYR A 262 15.47 25.82 -5.77
CA TYR A 262 16.87 25.42 -5.95
C TYR A 262 17.22 25.39 -7.44
N GLU A 263 18.49 25.65 -7.77
CA GLU A 263 18.96 25.65 -9.15
C GLU A 263 19.36 24.23 -9.60
N LEU A 264 18.47 23.58 -10.34
CA LEU A 264 18.69 22.24 -10.87
C LEU A 264 19.69 22.27 -12.03
N ARG A 265 20.85 21.62 -11.86
CA ARG A 265 21.93 21.65 -12.86
C ARG A 265 22.08 20.33 -13.59
N LYS A 266 22.44 20.38 -14.87
CA LYS A 266 22.76 19.18 -15.65
C LYS A 266 24.01 18.50 -15.10
N LEU A 267 24.08 17.18 -15.29
CA LEU A 267 25.19 16.36 -14.81
C LEU A 267 26.56 16.89 -15.25
N ASP A 268 26.75 17.22 -16.54
CA ASP A 268 28.05 17.67 -17.06
C ASP A 268 28.53 18.94 -16.36
N TYR A 269 27.62 19.88 -16.09
CA TYR A 269 27.95 21.07 -15.32
C TYR A 269 28.38 20.69 -13.90
N ALA A 270 27.60 19.83 -13.23
CA ALA A 270 27.87 19.44 -11.85
C ALA A 270 29.20 18.70 -11.70
N ILE A 271 29.54 17.80 -12.61
CA ILE A 271 30.83 17.07 -12.62
C ILE A 271 32.01 18.05 -12.70
N ASN A 272 31.85 19.15 -13.43
CA ASN A 272 32.93 20.10 -13.71
C ASN A 272 33.05 21.22 -12.68
N ASN A 273 31.95 21.63 -12.04
CA ASN A 273 31.90 22.85 -11.25
C ASN A 273 31.56 22.63 -9.78
N PHE A 274 31.04 21.47 -9.39
CA PHE A 274 30.78 21.21 -7.97
C PHE A 274 32.08 20.98 -7.20
N THR A 275 32.01 21.29 -5.92
CA THR A 275 33.12 21.14 -4.99
C THR A 275 33.49 19.67 -4.81
N LYS A 276 34.74 19.44 -4.43
CA LYS A 276 35.28 18.08 -4.30
C LYS A 276 34.92 17.48 -2.94
N ARG A 277 35.15 16.18 -2.85
CA ARG A 277 34.92 15.35 -1.66
C ARG A 277 35.41 15.97 -0.33
N ASP A 278 36.56 16.63 -0.32
CA ASP A 278 37.16 17.15 0.93
C ASP A 278 36.77 18.59 1.24
N ALA A 279 35.81 19.16 0.51
CA ALA A 279 35.31 20.51 0.77
C ALA A 279 34.45 20.58 2.05
N ASN A 280 34.26 21.80 2.56
CA ASN A 280 33.32 22.15 3.62
C ASN A 280 33.47 21.33 4.93
N ILE A 281 34.67 20.85 5.24
CA ILE A 281 34.91 20.00 6.41
C ILE A 281 34.39 20.63 7.70
N ASN A 282 34.67 21.92 7.92
CA ASN A 282 34.25 22.64 9.13
C ASN A 282 32.73 22.70 9.29
N LEU A 283 31.99 22.90 8.19
CA LEU A 283 30.53 22.85 8.21
C LEU A 283 30.03 21.44 8.56
N ARG A 284 30.67 20.43 7.96
CA ARG A 284 30.23 19.03 8.05
C ARG A 284 30.48 18.40 9.41
N ILE A 285 31.63 18.63 10.05
CA ILE A 285 32.00 17.96 11.30
C ILE A 285 30.99 18.23 12.43
N GLY A 286 30.42 19.43 12.50
CA GLY A 286 29.45 19.82 13.53
C GLY A 286 28.02 19.34 13.29
N TYR A 287 27.75 18.62 12.21
CA TYR A 287 26.39 18.20 11.87
C TYR A 287 25.92 16.98 12.69
N ASP A 288 24.75 17.08 13.30
CA ASP A 288 24.08 15.93 13.95
C ASP A 288 22.92 15.38 13.09
N PRO A 289 23.06 14.16 12.52
CA PRO A 289 21.98 13.47 11.82
C PRO A 289 20.72 13.23 12.67
N ARG A 290 20.85 13.11 14.00
CA ARG A 290 19.72 12.86 14.90
C ARG A 290 18.82 14.08 15.01
N GLU A 291 19.38 15.27 15.21
CA GLU A 291 18.62 16.52 15.24
C GLU A 291 17.81 16.73 13.96
N PHE A 292 18.40 16.39 12.80
CA PHE A 292 17.68 16.43 11.53
C PHE A 292 16.48 15.47 11.52
N LEU A 293 16.67 14.21 11.92
CA LEU A 293 15.58 13.21 11.90
C LEU A 293 14.42 13.58 12.83
N ILE A 294 14.69 14.24 13.97
CA ILE A 294 13.67 14.67 14.93
C ILE A 294 12.64 15.62 14.28
N ARG A 295 13.07 16.47 13.34
CA ARG A 295 12.19 17.40 12.61
C ARG A 295 11.10 16.72 11.78
N TYR A 296 11.32 15.46 11.42
CA TYR A 296 10.43 14.67 10.57
C TYR A 296 9.69 13.57 11.33
N VAL A 297 9.69 13.61 12.67
CA VAL A 297 8.94 12.66 13.50
C VAL A 297 7.45 12.94 13.36
N ILE A 298 6.70 11.93 12.92
CA ILE A 298 5.24 11.96 12.84
C ILE A 298 4.63 11.37 14.12
N ASP A 299 3.50 11.93 14.57
CA ASP A 299 2.79 11.47 15.76
C ASP A 299 2.21 10.05 15.55
N GLU A 300 2.55 9.13 16.46
CA GLU A 300 2.08 7.74 16.41
C GLU A 300 0.58 7.60 16.70
N THR A 301 -0.04 8.58 17.37
CA THR A 301 -1.44 8.51 17.82
C THR A 301 -2.48 8.53 16.69
N LYS A 302 -2.09 9.00 15.48
CA LYS A 302 -2.90 8.88 14.26
C LYS A 302 -2.95 7.46 13.69
N ASN A 303 -2.17 6.52 14.24
CA ASN A 303 -2.08 5.11 13.81
C ASN A 303 -2.57 4.13 14.90
N LYS A 304 -3.73 4.39 15.52
CA LYS A 304 -4.37 3.44 16.45
C LYS A 304 -4.62 2.09 15.75
N ARG A 305 -4.53 0.98 16.50
CA ARG A 305 -5.02 -0.33 16.06
C ARG A 305 -6.52 -0.20 15.77
N ILE A 306 -6.88 0.03 14.51
CA ILE A 306 -8.25 -0.11 14.06
C ILE A 306 -8.47 -1.63 13.94
N ARG A 307 -9.46 -2.16 14.68
CA ARG A 307 -9.95 -3.53 14.53
C ARG A 307 -10.31 -3.72 13.04
N GLU A 308 -10.00 -4.88 12.45
CA GLU A 308 -10.27 -5.15 11.03
C GLU A 308 -11.75 -4.83 10.75
N SER A 309 -12.08 -4.00 9.76
CA SER A 309 -13.48 -3.67 9.50
C SER A 309 -14.24 -4.92 9.04
N GLU A 310 -15.50 -5.05 9.45
CA GLU A 310 -16.38 -6.18 9.07
C GLU A 310 -16.45 -6.35 7.55
N PHE A 311 -16.44 -5.22 6.82
CA PHE A 311 -16.31 -5.20 5.37
C PHE A 311 -15.04 -5.88 4.84
N SER A 312 -13.88 -5.65 5.48
CA SER A 312 -12.62 -6.29 5.07
C SER A 312 -12.66 -7.79 5.36
N LEU A 313 -13.27 -8.19 6.49
CA LEU A 313 -13.49 -9.59 6.83
C LEU A 313 -14.41 -10.27 5.82
N PHE A 314 -15.52 -9.65 5.43
CA PHE A 314 -16.42 -10.16 4.39
C PHE A 314 -15.70 -10.36 3.05
N THR A 315 -15.02 -9.33 2.55
CA THR A 315 -14.34 -9.38 1.26
C THR A 315 -13.26 -10.47 1.23
N LYS A 316 -12.54 -10.63 2.33
CA LYS A 316 -11.47 -11.63 2.45
C LYS A 316 -12.00 -13.04 2.68
N ASN A 317 -12.80 -13.22 3.73
CA ASN A 317 -13.14 -14.54 4.23
C ASN A 317 -14.29 -15.13 3.42
N PHE A 318 -15.31 -14.33 3.11
CA PHE A 318 -16.44 -14.75 2.29
C PHE A 318 -16.13 -14.63 0.80
N LEU A 319 -15.86 -13.45 0.26
CA LEU A 319 -15.67 -13.31 -1.20
C LEU A 319 -14.33 -13.89 -1.70
N ASN A 320 -13.37 -14.17 -0.82
CA ASN A 320 -12.00 -14.52 -1.19
C ASN A 320 -11.40 -13.53 -2.21
N TRP A 321 -11.74 -12.25 -2.07
CA TRP A 321 -11.39 -11.16 -2.97
C TRP A 321 -11.86 -11.32 -4.43
N ASN A 322 -12.76 -12.25 -4.71
CA ASN A 322 -13.38 -12.44 -6.02
C ASN A 322 -14.81 -11.87 -6.00
N PRO A 323 -15.10 -10.77 -6.73
CA PRO A 323 -16.46 -10.24 -6.83
C PRO A 323 -17.42 -11.15 -7.58
N ARG A 324 -16.90 -12.03 -8.43
CA ARG A 324 -17.71 -12.84 -9.31
C ARG A 324 -18.14 -14.09 -8.56
N ILE A 325 -19.30 -14.01 -7.97
CA ILE A 325 -19.99 -15.11 -7.34
C ILE A 325 -21.35 -15.32 -8.02
N LYS A 326 -21.80 -16.56 -8.07
CA LYS A 326 -23.16 -16.95 -8.39
C LYS A 326 -23.82 -17.46 -7.12
N ILE A 327 -25.01 -16.98 -6.82
CA ILE A 327 -25.85 -17.50 -5.74
C ILE A 327 -27.14 -18.01 -6.39
N ASN A 328 -27.48 -19.28 -6.15
CA ASN A 328 -28.58 -19.97 -6.86
C ASN A 328 -28.49 -19.81 -8.39
N ASN A 329 -27.30 -20.00 -8.97
CA ASN A 329 -27.00 -19.83 -10.39
C ASN A 329 -27.21 -18.41 -10.97
N VAL A 330 -27.56 -17.42 -10.15
CA VAL A 330 -27.66 -16.02 -10.57
C VAL A 330 -26.37 -15.29 -10.20
N GLU A 331 -25.74 -14.65 -11.18
CA GLU A 331 -24.50 -13.90 -10.98
C GLU A 331 -24.74 -12.60 -10.20
N VAL A 332 -23.90 -12.35 -9.20
CA VAL A 332 -23.78 -11.06 -8.53
C VAL A 332 -22.95 -10.14 -9.42
N CYS A 333 -23.57 -9.08 -9.94
CA CYS A 333 -22.92 -8.12 -10.82
C CYS A 333 -22.34 -6.92 -10.08
N ASN A 334 -22.80 -6.65 -8.84
CA ASN A 334 -22.34 -5.53 -8.06
C ASN A 334 -22.39 -5.78 -6.55
N ILE A 335 -21.49 -5.13 -5.81
CA ILE A 335 -21.47 -5.10 -4.34
C ILE A 335 -21.34 -3.63 -3.93
N ILE A 336 -22.42 -3.07 -3.40
CA ILE A 336 -22.53 -1.65 -3.06
C ILE A 336 -22.41 -1.49 -1.55
N GLU A 337 -21.44 -0.69 -1.11
CA GLU A 337 -21.25 -0.25 0.28
C GLU A 337 -22.23 0.89 0.61
N SER A 338 -23.05 0.72 1.65
CA SER A 338 -23.95 1.75 2.15
C SER A 338 -23.21 2.72 3.07
N SER A 339 -23.37 4.03 2.86
CA SER A 339 -22.72 5.07 3.66
C SER A 339 -23.63 5.75 4.69
N SER A 340 -24.85 5.25 4.87
CA SER A 340 -25.87 5.79 5.79
C SER A 340 -26.37 4.65 6.67
N GLY A 341 -26.49 4.87 7.99
CA GLY A 341 -26.70 3.87 9.06
C GLY A 341 -27.89 2.90 8.97
N GLY A 342 -28.01 2.21 7.84
CA GLY A 342 -28.72 0.95 7.64
C GLY A 342 -27.71 -0.08 7.12
N VAL A 343 -28.21 -1.08 6.40
CA VAL A 343 -27.43 -2.29 6.09
C VAL A 343 -26.12 -2.02 5.34
N ASP A 344 -25.02 -2.61 5.81
CA ASP A 344 -23.65 -2.34 5.31
C ASP A 344 -23.49 -2.54 3.81
N LEU A 345 -24.11 -3.58 3.24
CA LEU A 345 -23.96 -3.94 1.84
C LEU A 345 -25.26 -4.22 1.11
N THR A 346 -25.23 -3.98 -0.20
CA THR A 346 -26.24 -4.47 -1.15
C THR A 346 -25.54 -5.26 -2.26
N LEU A 347 -25.85 -6.55 -2.37
CA LEU A 347 -25.49 -7.40 -3.50
C LEU A 347 -26.53 -7.20 -4.59
N GLN A 348 -26.13 -6.76 -5.78
CA GLN A 348 -27.00 -6.67 -6.95
C GLN A 348 -26.77 -7.86 -7.88
N PHE A 349 -27.86 -8.47 -8.32
CA PHE A 349 -27.84 -9.62 -9.21
C PHE A 349 -28.10 -9.22 -10.66
N VAL A 350 -27.57 -9.99 -11.62
CA VAL A 350 -27.77 -9.74 -13.06
C VAL A 350 -29.23 -9.74 -13.50
N ASN A 351 -30.11 -10.40 -12.74
CA ASN A 351 -31.55 -10.41 -12.98
C ASN A 351 -32.30 -9.20 -12.38
N GLY A 352 -31.57 -8.24 -11.81
CA GLY A 352 -32.11 -7.02 -11.19
C GLY A 352 -32.59 -7.17 -9.75
N SER A 353 -32.49 -8.37 -9.14
CA SER A 353 -32.79 -8.52 -7.71
C SER A 353 -31.64 -8.00 -6.85
N GLU A 354 -31.93 -7.74 -5.58
CA GLU A 354 -30.97 -7.22 -4.61
C GLU A 354 -31.06 -7.97 -3.29
N ALA A 355 -29.91 -8.19 -2.63
CA ALA A 355 -29.84 -8.69 -1.27
C ALA A 355 -29.07 -7.72 -0.39
N LYS A 356 -29.72 -7.24 0.67
CA LYS A 356 -29.08 -6.40 1.70
C LYS A 356 -28.34 -7.31 2.68
N VAL A 357 -27.06 -7.05 2.92
CA VAL A 357 -26.20 -7.89 3.78
C VAL A 357 -25.58 -7.03 4.88
N GLU A 358 -25.89 -7.37 6.13
CA GLU A 358 -25.25 -6.78 7.30
C GLU A 358 -23.97 -7.54 7.64
N LEU A 359 -22.92 -6.82 8.04
CA LEU A 359 -21.64 -7.42 8.37
C LEU A 359 -21.33 -7.22 9.85
N GLU A 360 -21.10 -8.32 10.54
CA GLU A 360 -20.83 -8.29 11.97
C GLU A 360 -19.55 -9.06 12.31
N HIS A 361 -18.92 -8.71 13.42
CA HIS A 361 -17.79 -9.50 13.92
C HIS A 361 -18.21 -10.89 14.45
N ASN A 362 -19.42 -11.01 15.00
CA ASN A 362 -20.00 -12.25 15.53
C ASN A 362 -21.53 -12.19 15.40
N TRP A 363 -22.20 -13.34 15.48
CA TRP A 363 -23.65 -13.42 15.27
C TRP A 363 -24.45 -12.58 16.26
N LYS A 364 -23.99 -12.53 17.51
CA LYS A 364 -24.68 -11.86 18.62
C LYS A 364 -24.70 -10.34 18.47
N ASN A 365 -23.66 -9.75 17.86
CA ASN A 365 -23.55 -8.30 17.67
C ASN A 365 -24.78 -7.71 16.98
N TYR A 366 -25.38 -8.41 16.00
CA TYR A 366 -26.60 -7.94 15.34
C TYR A 366 -27.73 -7.63 16.33
N ILE A 367 -27.86 -8.47 17.37
CA ILE A 367 -28.84 -8.27 18.45
C ILE A 367 -28.37 -7.17 19.39
N ASP A 368 -27.10 -7.20 19.80
CA ASP A 368 -26.53 -6.26 20.78
C ASP A 368 -26.52 -4.81 20.24
N HIS A 369 -26.36 -4.61 18.93
CA HIS A 369 -26.49 -3.32 18.25
C HIS A 369 -27.95 -2.88 18.04
N GLY A 370 -28.93 -3.74 18.37
CA GLY A 370 -30.35 -3.42 18.31
C GLY A 370 -30.95 -3.45 16.90
N HIS A 371 -30.27 -4.02 15.90
CA HIS A 371 -30.71 -4.01 14.49
C HIS A 371 -32.10 -4.62 14.30
N HIS A 372 -32.40 -5.71 15.03
CA HIS A 372 -33.70 -6.38 15.06
C HIS A 372 -34.89 -5.47 15.48
N THR A 373 -34.63 -4.31 16.09
CA THR A 373 -35.68 -3.39 16.53
C THR A 373 -36.13 -2.41 15.45
N SER A 374 -35.38 -2.24 14.37
CA SER A 374 -35.64 -1.23 13.34
C SER A 374 -35.96 -1.84 11.99
N ASN A 375 -36.82 -1.15 11.23
CA ASN A 375 -37.25 -1.59 9.90
C ASN A 375 -36.15 -1.46 8.84
N ALA A 376 -35.08 -0.71 9.11
CA ALA A 376 -33.96 -0.56 8.18
C ALA A 376 -33.28 -1.91 7.85
N TRP A 377 -33.38 -2.89 8.76
CA TRP A 377 -32.79 -4.22 8.65
C TRP A 377 -33.79 -5.34 8.28
N SER A 378 -35.02 -5.00 7.85
CA SER A 378 -35.99 -6.00 7.36
C SER A 378 -35.42 -6.78 6.16
N LYS A 379 -35.57 -8.11 6.22
CA LYS A 379 -35.12 -9.11 5.23
C LYS A 379 -33.61 -9.05 4.93
N CYS A 380 -32.82 -8.49 5.83
CA CYS A 380 -31.38 -8.49 5.66
C CYS A 380 -30.81 -9.91 5.78
N TRP A 381 -29.74 -10.13 5.04
CA TRP A 381 -28.86 -11.27 5.21
C TRP A 381 -27.79 -10.88 6.21
N LEU A 382 -27.21 -11.84 6.92
CA LEU A 382 -26.16 -11.58 7.90
C LEU A 382 -24.90 -12.34 7.55
N TYR A 383 -23.78 -11.63 7.46
CA TYR A 383 -22.45 -12.23 7.49
C TYR A 383 -21.83 -11.98 8.86
N ALA A 384 -21.18 -13.00 9.42
CA ALA A 384 -20.28 -12.81 10.55
C ALA A 384 -18.96 -13.58 10.37
N ASP A 385 -17.89 -13.06 10.95
CA ASP A 385 -16.60 -13.74 11.04
C ASP A 385 -16.57 -14.78 12.18
N GLU A 386 -17.62 -15.60 12.25
CA GLU A 386 -17.82 -16.63 13.25
C GLU A 386 -18.15 -17.96 12.55
N GLN A 387 -17.70 -19.07 13.14
CA GLN A 387 -18.01 -20.40 12.61
C GLN A 387 -19.52 -20.65 12.65
N TRP A 388 -20.00 -21.45 11.70
CA TRP A 388 -21.39 -21.84 11.65
C TRP A 388 -21.69 -22.83 12.79
N ASP A 389 -22.59 -22.42 13.68
CA ASP A 389 -23.17 -23.26 14.73
C ASP A 389 -24.66 -22.92 14.81
N PHE A 390 -25.50 -23.82 14.31
CA PHE A 390 -26.94 -23.58 14.26
C PHE A 390 -27.57 -23.52 15.65
N ASP A 391 -27.08 -24.28 16.63
CA ASP A 391 -27.63 -24.26 17.98
C ASP A 391 -27.34 -22.91 18.65
N ASN A 392 -26.13 -22.38 18.46
CA ASN A 392 -25.79 -21.03 18.92
C ASN A 392 -26.64 -19.95 18.23
N ILE A 393 -26.74 -19.99 16.89
CA ILE A 393 -27.54 -19.04 16.10
C ILE A 393 -29.01 -19.10 16.52
N LYS A 394 -29.57 -20.30 16.71
CA LYS A 394 -30.93 -20.50 17.21
C LYS A 394 -31.13 -19.86 18.58
N ASN A 395 -30.19 -20.06 19.51
CA ASN A 395 -30.25 -19.45 20.84
C ASN A 395 -30.21 -17.92 20.78
N ILE A 396 -29.46 -17.33 19.85
CA ILE A 396 -29.34 -15.88 19.68
C ILE A 396 -30.62 -15.28 19.07
N PHE A 397 -31.19 -15.90 18.03
CA PHE A 397 -32.19 -15.22 17.19
C PHE A 397 -33.64 -15.70 17.37
N GLN A 398 -33.88 -16.95 17.80
CA GLN A 398 -35.23 -17.54 17.79
C GLN A 398 -36.24 -16.76 18.63
N THR A 399 -35.82 -16.29 19.81
CA THR A 399 -36.67 -15.50 20.72
C THR A 399 -36.99 -14.13 20.13
N HIS A 400 -36.02 -13.51 19.45
CA HIS A 400 -36.19 -12.23 18.77
C HIS A 400 -37.09 -12.34 17.55
N PHE A 401 -37.01 -13.43 16.78
CA PHE A 401 -37.86 -13.64 15.59
C PHE A 401 -39.34 -13.61 15.94
N LYS A 402 -39.73 -14.25 17.07
CA LYS A 402 -41.13 -14.25 17.54
C LYS A 402 -41.71 -12.84 17.74
N LYS A 403 -40.88 -11.87 18.13
CA LYS A 403 -41.30 -10.49 18.41
C LYS A 403 -41.07 -9.55 17.23
N HIS A 404 -40.05 -9.81 16.41
CA HIS A 404 -39.54 -8.86 15.42
C HIS A 404 -39.70 -9.30 13.97
N GLY A 405 -40.03 -10.57 13.73
CA GLY A 405 -40.37 -11.13 12.42
C GLY A 405 -39.22 -11.00 11.42
N ASP A 406 -39.52 -10.42 10.26
CA ASP A 406 -38.61 -10.27 9.13
C ASP A 406 -37.40 -9.34 9.39
N ARG A 407 -37.35 -8.65 10.52
CA ARG A 407 -36.16 -7.91 11.00
C ARG A 407 -35.10 -8.80 11.62
N VAL A 408 -35.38 -10.08 11.81
CA VAL A 408 -34.38 -11.08 12.17
C VAL A 408 -33.92 -11.79 10.89
N PRO A 409 -32.60 -11.89 10.64
CA PRO A 409 -32.08 -12.50 9.42
C PRO A 409 -32.56 -13.94 9.25
N THR A 410 -32.92 -14.31 8.02
CA THR A 410 -33.22 -15.71 7.64
C THR A 410 -32.12 -16.31 6.77
N THR A 411 -31.20 -15.49 6.27
CA THR A 411 -30.11 -15.93 5.38
C THR A 411 -28.79 -15.52 6.00
N PHE A 412 -27.89 -16.48 6.16
CA PHE A 412 -26.62 -16.34 6.86
C PHE A 412 -25.46 -16.72 5.93
N LEU A 413 -24.44 -15.88 5.88
CA LEU A 413 -23.26 -16.04 5.05
C LEU A 413 -22.09 -16.37 5.95
N THR A 414 -21.40 -17.47 5.69
CA THR A 414 -20.30 -17.96 6.52
C THR A 414 -19.25 -18.70 5.70
N LYS A 415 -18.19 -19.17 6.36
CA LYS A 415 -17.11 -19.96 5.78
C LYS A 415 -16.87 -21.20 6.62
N ILE A 416 -17.08 -22.37 6.03
CA ILE A 416 -16.79 -23.67 6.66
C ILE A 416 -15.65 -24.32 5.88
N ASP A 417 -14.57 -24.71 6.56
CA ASP A 417 -13.40 -25.39 5.98
C ASP A 417 -12.84 -24.73 4.72
N GLY A 418 -12.80 -23.39 4.71
CA GLY A 418 -12.28 -22.62 3.58
C GLY A 418 -13.28 -22.37 2.46
N LYS A 419 -14.47 -22.97 2.48
CA LYS A 419 -15.51 -22.84 1.44
C LYS A 419 -16.61 -21.88 1.88
N GLN A 420 -17.06 -21.02 0.98
CA GLN A 420 -18.22 -20.17 1.23
C GLN A 420 -19.46 -21.04 1.38
N LYS A 421 -20.28 -20.70 2.37
CA LYS A 421 -21.56 -21.35 2.60
C LYS A 421 -22.60 -20.28 2.86
N ILE A 422 -23.78 -20.48 2.29
CA ILE A 422 -24.95 -19.65 2.57
C ILE A 422 -26.01 -20.59 3.12
N PHE A 423 -26.52 -20.28 4.30
CA PHE A 423 -27.60 -21.04 4.92
C PHE A 423 -28.85 -20.19 4.99
N ARG A 424 -29.98 -20.80 4.70
CA ARG A 424 -31.30 -20.24 4.96
C ARG A 424 -31.99 -21.01 6.06
N VAL A 425 -32.40 -20.28 7.09
CA VAL A 425 -33.13 -20.80 8.24
C VAL A 425 -34.60 -20.48 8.06
N ASP A 426 -35.45 -21.50 8.20
CA ASP A 426 -36.88 -21.30 8.45
C ASP A 426 -37.09 -21.23 9.96
N TRP A 427 -37.41 -20.05 10.49
CA TRP A 427 -37.60 -19.86 11.93
C TRP A 427 -38.87 -20.50 12.50
N HIS A 428 -39.82 -20.89 11.66
CA HIS A 428 -41.05 -21.55 12.07
C HIS A 428 -40.84 -23.05 12.26
N THR A 429 -40.14 -23.70 11.32
CA THR A 429 -39.85 -25.14 11.38
C THR A 429 -38.50 -25.45 12.04
N LEU A 430 -37.62 -24.45 12.13
CA LEU A 430 -36.22 -24.55 12.54
C LEU A 430 -35.37 -25.40 11.60
N ASP A 431 -35.80 -25.53 10.34
CA ASP A 431 -35.04 -26.21 9.30
C ASP A 431 -33.96 -25.29 8.73
N VAL A 432 -32.84 -25.90 8.35
CA VAL A 432 -31.72 -25.24 7.69
C VAL A 432 -31.55 -25.82 6.29
N SER A 433 -31.54 -24.94 5.30
CA SER A 433 -31.23 -25.29 3.91
C SER A 433 -29.93 -24.59 3.48
N GLU A 434 -29.10 -25.28 2.72
CA GLU A 434 -27.94 -24.67 2.08
C GLU A 434 -28.37 -24.05 0.75
N ILE A 435 -27.88 -22.83 0.48
CA ILE A 435 -28.04 -22.12 -0.79
C ILE A 435 -26.75 -22.29 -1.59
N ASP A 436 -26.90 -22.70 -2.85
CA ASP A 436 -25.76 -22.91 -3.74
C ASP A 436 -25.01 -21.60 -3.99
N ILE A 437 -23.69 -21.64 -3.79
CA ILE A 437 -22.76 -20.59 -4.16
C ILE A 437 -21.65 -21.17 -5.05
N THR A 438 -21.37 -20.50 -6.16
CA THR A 438 -20.28 -20.85 -7.07
C THR A 438 -19.39 -19.64 -7.29
N ASN A 439 -18.10 -19.78 -7.05
CA ASN A 439 -17.12 -18.76 -7.45
C ASN A 439 -16.62 -19.04 -8.85
N TYR A 440 -16.33 -17.98 -9.60
CA TYR A 440 -15.66 -18.09 -10.89
C TYR A 440 -14.15 -18.27 -10.77
#